data_AF-A0AAU9YN86-F1
#
_entry.id   AF-A0AAU9YN86-F1
#
_cell.length_a   1.000
_cell.length_b   1.000
_cell.length_c   1.000
_cell.angle_alpha   90.00
_cell.angle_beta   90.00
_cell.angle_gamma   90.00
#
_symmetry.space_group_name_H-M   'P 1'
#
loop_
_entity.id
_entity.type
_entity.pdbx_description
1 polymer ?
#
loop_
_entity_poly.entity_id
_entity_poly.type
_entity_poly.pdbx_seq_one_letter_code
_entity_poly.pdbx_strand_id
1 'polypeptide(L)' 'MLDKEISQLVKEGYRVGELEGHISLLHEYNDIKDVAQMLLGKLALTRGVTIKELYPDFGLDLSD' A
#
# COMPACT_ATOMS: atom_id res chain seq x y z
N MET A 1 -10.46 -20.60 26.40
CA MET A 1 -9.16 -19.91 26.30
C MET A 1 -9.22 -18.85 25.20
N LEU A 2 -9.62 -19.22 23.98
CA LEU A 2 -9.85 -18.29 22.85
C LEU A 2 -10.84 -17.14 23.15
N ASP A 3 -11.99 -17.40 23.78
CA ASP A 3 -12.97 -16.33 24.07
C ASP A 3 -12.44 -15.24 25.01
N LYS A 4 -11.48 -15.60 25.87
CA LYS A 4 -10.84 -14.66 26.81
C LYS A 4 -9.86 -13.74 26.09
N GLU A 5 -9.12 -14.27 25.12
CA GLU A 5 -8.20 -13.52 24.26
C GLU A 5 -8.95 -12.57 23.33
N ILE A 6 -10.02 -13.05 22.69
CA ILE A 6 -10.90 -12.21 21.85
C ILE A 6 -11.50 -11.07 22.70
N SER A 7 -11.98 -11.36 23.91
CA SER A 7 -12.52 -10.35 24.82
C SER A 7 -11.48 -9.31 25.25
N GLN A 8 -10.20 -9.69 25.32
CA GLN A 8 -9.11 -8.79 25.68
C GLN A 8 -8.77 -7.84 24.51
N LEU A 9 -8.68 -8.37 23.29
CA LEU A 9 -8.48 -7.55 22.08
C LEU A 9 -9.61 -6.54 21.86
N VAL A 10 -10.86 -6.95 22.08
CA VAL A 10 -12.01 -6.04 21.98
C VAL A 10 -11.97 -4.96 23.07
N LYS A 11 -11.48 -5.27 24.28
CA LYS A 11 -11.27 -4.29 25.35
C LYS A 11 -10.15 -3.30 25.06
N GLU A 12 -9.12 -3.74 24.34
CA GLU A 12 -8.02 -2.89 23.85
C GLU A 12 -8.46 -2.00 22.67
N GLY A 13 -9.69 -2.16 22.18
CA GLY A 13 -10.33 -1.31 21.18
C GLY A 13 -10.34 -1.90 19.76
N TYR A 14 -9.72 -3.05 19.55
CA TYR A 14 -9.66 -3.68 18.24
C TYR A 14 -11.01 -4.23 17.82
N ARG A 15 -11.52 -3.78 16.68
CA ARG A 15 -12.75 -4.33 16.08
C ARG A 15 -12.42 -5.05 14.79
N VAL A 16 -12.96 -6.26 14.64
CA VAL A 16 -12.79 -7.07 13.41
C VAL A 16 -13.27 -6.30 12.16
N GLY A 17 -14.31 -5.48 12.28
CA GLY A 17 -14.79 -4.65 11.17
C GLY A 17 -13.82 -3.54 10.73
N GLU A 18 -12.90 -3.09 11.59
CA GLU A 18 -11.85 -2.14 11.20
C GLU A 18 -10.76 -2.82 10.37
N LEU A 19 -10.51 -4.11 10.62
CA LEU A 19 -9.54 -4.90 9.86
C LEU A 19 -9.96 -5.08 8.40
N GLU A 20 -11.24 -5.37 8.16
CA GLU A 20 -11.78 -5.47 6.78
C GLU A 20 -11.64 -4.14 6.03
N GLY A 21 -11.94 -3.02 6.69
CA GLY A 21 -11.75 -1.68 6.11
C GLY A 21 -10.30 -1.38 5.76
N HIS A 22 -9.35 -1.72 6.64
CA HIS A 22 -7.93 -1.57 6.37
C HIS A 22 -7.44 -2.47 5.22
N ILE A 23 -7.93 -3.71 5.14
CA ILE A 23 -7.61 -4.62 4.03
C ILE A 23 -8.10 -4.04 2.71
N SER A 24 -9.33 -3.52 2.65
CA SER A 24 -9.86 -2.88 1.44
C SER A 24 -9.03 -1.67 1.01
N LEU A 25 -8.66 -0.79 1.94
CA LEU A 25 -7.83 0.37 1.64
C LEU A 25 -6.43 -0.03 1.15
N LEU A 26 -5.85 -1.10 1.69
CA LEU A 26 -4.55 -1.60 1.25
C LEU A 26 -4.61 -2.16 -0.18
N HIS A 27 -5.69 -2.86 -0.53
CA HIS A 27 -5.91 -3.30 -1.92
C HIS A 27 -6.06 -2.13 -2.87
N GLU A 28 -6.86 -1.11 -2.52
CA GLU A 28 -7.03 0.09 -3.33
C GLU A 28 -5.70 0.84 -3.54
N TYR A 29 -4.90 0.99 -2.47
CA TYR A 29 -3.55 1.56 -2.57
C TYR A 29 -2.66 0.74 -3.52
N ASN A 30 -2.64 -0.59 -3.38
CA ASN A 30 -1.82 -1.46 -4.24
C ASN A 30 -2.24 -1.36 -5.71
N ASP A 31 -3.55 -1.34 -6.01
CA ASP A 31 -4.05 -1.21 -7.37
C ASP A 31 -3.58 0.11 -8.02
N ILE A 32 -3.67 1.23 -7.28
CA ILE A 32 -3.18 2.54 -7.74
C ILE A 32 -1.67 2.52 -7.93
N LYS A 33 -0.92 1.95 -6.98
CA LYS A 33 0.54 1.83 -7.03
C LYS A 33 0.97 1.04 -8.27
N ASP A 34 0.31 -0.07 -8.57
CA ASP A 34 0.63 -0.92 -9.72
C ASP A 34 0.42 -0.19 -11.05
N VAL A 35 -0.71 0.51 -11.20
CA VAL A 35 -0.98 1.34 -12.38
C VAL A 35 0.07 2.44 -12.54
N ALA A 36 0.44 3.11 -11.43
CA ALA A 36 1.47 4.15 -11.44
C ALA A 36 2.84 3.59 -11.87
N GLN A 37 3.26 2.44 -11.34
CA GLN A 37 4.52 1.79 -11.72
C GLN A 37 4.51 1.34 -13.19
N MET A 38 3.38 0.84 -13.70
CA MET A 38 3.24 0.52 -15.14
C MET A 38 3.45 1.74 -16.03
N LEU A 39 2.89 2.89 -15.65
CA LEU A 39 3.05 4.16 -16.37
C LEU A 39 4.49 4.67 -16.30
N LEU A 40 5.10 4.64 -15.10
CA LEU A 40 6.50 5.00 -14.91
C LEU A 40 7.44 4.11 -15.73
N GLY A 41 7.16 2.81 -15.80
CA GLY A 41 7.91 1.88 -16.63
C GLY A 41 7.87 2.24 -18.12
N LYS A 42 6.69 2.58 -18.64
CA LYS A 42 6.56 3.05 -20.04
C LYS A 42 7.31 4.37 -20.25
N LEU A 43 7.20 5.31 -19.32
CA LEU A 43 7.88 6.61 -19.41
C LEU A 43 9.40 6.46 -19.37
N ALA A 44 9.92 5.61 -18.48
CA ALA A 44 11.34 5.30 -18.35
C ALA A 44 11.90 4.73 -19.66
N LEU A 45 11.18 3.77 -20.26
CA LEU A 45 11.52 3.22 -21.58
C LEU A 45 11.55 4.29 -22.67
N THR A 46 10.56 5.19 -22.73
CA THR A 46 10.53 6.28 -23.71
C THR A 46 11.68 7.28 -23.51
N ARG A 47 12.09 7.53 -22.27
CA ARG A 47 13.17 8.46 -21.92
C ARG A 47 14.57 7.83 -21.96
N GLY A 48 14.67 6.50 -22.06
CA GLY A 48 15.95 5.79 -22.00
C GLY A 48 16.62 5.83 -20.63
N VAL A 49 15.83 5.99 -19.56
CA VAL A 49 16.29 6.00 -18.16
C VAL A 49 15.68 4.83 -17.40
N THR A 50 16.17 4.56 -16.20
CA THR A 50 15.57 3.60 -15.27
C THR A 50 14.37 4.22 -14.53
N ILE A 51 13.46 3.38 -14.04
CA ILE A 51 12.31 3.83 -13.23
C ILE A 51 12.77 4.59 -11.99
N LYS A 52 13.86 4.14 -11.35
CA LYS A 52 14.43 4.75 -10.14
C LYS A 52 14.87 6.21 -10.37
N GLU A 53 15.36 6.52 -11.57
CA GLU A 53 15.79 7.87 -11.93
C GLU A 53 14.59 8.84 -12.10
N LEU A 54 13.37 8.32 -12.29
CA LEU A 54 12.16 9.14 -12.36
C LEU A 54 11.56 9.48 -11.00
N TYR A 55 11.90 8.75 -9.93
CA TYR A 55 11.25 8.92 -8.62
C TYR A 55 11.35 10.35 -8.07
N PRO A 56 12.50 11.05 -8.13
CA PRO A 56 12.61 12.43 -7.70
C PRO A 56 11.68 13.40 -8.45
N ASP A 57 11.43 13.17 -9.75
CA ASP A 57 10.56 14.02 -10.58
C ASP A 57 9.10 14.01 -10.10
N PHE A 58 8.70 12.91 -9.44
CA PHE A 58 7.35 12.68 -8.96
C PHE A 58 7.25 12.70 -7.42
N GLY A 59 8.33 13.06 -6.72
CA GLY A 59 8.36 13.12 -5.26
C GLY A 59 8.22 11.74 -4.58
N LEU A 60 8.66 10.68 -5.24
CA LEU A 60 8.60 9.31 -4.72
C LEU A 60 9.88 8.95 -3.95
N ASP A 61 9.73 8.18 -2.87
CA ASP A 61 10.82 7.55 -2.14
C ASP A 61 10.85 6.04 -2.44
N LEU A 62 12.04 5.45 -2.38
CA LEU A 62 12.27 4.01 -2.46
C LEU A 62 12.02 3.29 -1.13
N SER A 63 11.91 4.02 -0.03
CA SER A 63 11.76 3.47 1.32
C SER A 63 10.32 3.18 1.75
N ASP A 64 9.36 3.27 0.82
CA ASP A 64 7.93 3.00 1.07
C ASP A 64 7.67 1.53 1.46
#